data_AF-A0AAJ6VJC5-F1
#
_entry.id   AF-A0AAJ6VJC5-F1
#
_cell.length_a   1.000
_cell.length_b   1.000
_cell.length_c   1.000
_cell.angle_alpha   90.00
_cell.angle_beta   90.00
_cell.angle_gamma   90.00
#
_symmetry.space_group_name_H-M   'P 1'
#
loop_
_entity.id
_entity.type
_entity.pdbx_description
1 polymer ?
#
loop_
_entity_poly.entity_id
_entity_poly.type
_entity_poly.pdbx_seq_one_letter_code
_entity_poly.pdbx_strand_id
1 'polypeptide(L)'
;MDEPGLSKSDIQVTVEDENTLVIKSGGKRKREDGDEEAYKYIRLERKAPQKLLRKFRLPENAIVSSAITAKCETGVLPVVVEKPVARECHGVFRHYY
;
A
#
# COMPACT_ATOMS: atom_id res chain seq x y z
N MET A 1 -4.86 2.06 0.05
CA MET A 1 -4.39 3.33 0.64
C MET A 1 -4.83 4.47 -0.26
N ASP A 2 -5.26 5.59 0.32
CA ASP A 2 -5.74 6.75 -0.44
C ASP A 2 -4.56 7.63 -0.83
N GLU A 3 -4.15 7.51 -2.09
CA GLU A 3 -3.00 8.17 -2.68
C GLU A 3 -3.36 9.09 -3.85
N PRO A 4 -4.28 10.06 -3.67
CA PRO A 4 -4.68 10.95 -4.76
C PRO A 4 -3.53 11.85 -5.21
N GLY A 5 -3.37 12.02 -6.52
CA GLY A 5 -2.34 12.88 -7.11
C GLY A 5 -0.94 12.28 -7.17
N LEU A 6 -0.79 10.97 -6.95
CA LEU A 6 0.43 10.22 -7.28
C LEU A 6 0.18 9.34 -8.51
N SER A 7 1.15 9.32 -9.43
CA SER A 7 1.10 8.42 -10.58
C SER A 7 1.55 7.01 -10.19
N LYS A 8 1.19 5.99 -10.98
CA LYS A 8 1.62 4.61 -10.73
C LYS A 8 3.16 4.47 -10.73
N SER A 9 3.85 5.20 -11.59
CA SER A 9 5.32 5.24 -11.66
C SER A 9 5.97 5.85 -10.42
N ASP A 10 5.24 6.68 -9.68
CA ASP A 10 5.76 7.29 -8.45
C ASP A 10 5.67 6.37 -7.24
N ILE A 11 5.08 5.17 -7.36
CA ILE A 11 4.85 4.26 -6.23
C ILE A 11 5.70 3.00 -6.41
N GLN A 12 6.47 2.69 -5.38
CA GLN A 12 7.26 1.47 -5.28
C GLN A 12 6.71 0.60 -4.15
N VAL A 13 6.52 -0.69 -4.44
CA VAL A 13 6.09 -1.71 -3.48
C VAL A 13 7.14 -2.81 -3.44
N THR A 14 7.71 -3.06 -2.26
CA THR A 14 8.77 -4.04 -2.04
C THR A 14 8.53 -4.83 -0.77
N VAL A 15 9.14 -6.01 -0.65
CA VAL A 15 9.21 -6.75 0.62
C VAL A 15 10.64 -6.67 1.14
N GLU A 16 10.81 -6.13 2.35
CA GLU A 16 12.07 -6.12 3.10
C GLU A 16 12.12 -7.35 4.04
N ASP A 17 13.19 -7.48 4.82
CA ASP A 17 13.37 -8.56 5.80
C ASP A 17 12.20 -8.66 6.79
N GLU A 18 12.06 -9.84 7.39
CA GLU A 18 10.99 -10.17 8.35
C GLU A 18 9.57 -10.09 7.77
N ASN A 19 9.40 -10.36 6.48
CA ASN A 19 8.13 -10.27 5.77
C ASN A 19 7.48 -8.87 5.89
N THR A 20 8.29 -7.81 5.82
CA THR A 20 7.77 -6.44 5.91
C THR A 20 7.47 -5.90 4.51
N LEU A 21 6.18 -5.70 4.20
CA LEU A 21 5.74 -4.98 3.01
C LEU A 21 6.00 -3.49 3.16
N VAL A 22 6.69 -2.91 2.20
CA VAL A 22 7.09 -1.51 2.19
C VAL A 22 6.55 -0.82 0.94
N ILE A 23 5.78 0.24 1.17
CA ILE A 23 5.23 1.12 0.14
C ILE A 23 5.89 2.48 0.27
N LYS A 24 6.60 2.90 -0.78
CA LYS A 24 7.34 4.16 -0.84
C LYS A 24 6.90 4.95 -2.06
N SER A 25 6.84 6.28 -1.95
CA SER A 25 6.73 7.14 -3.13
C SER A 25 8.10 7.68 -3.56
N GLY A 26 8.39 7.62 -4.86
CA GLY A 26 9.55 8.26 -5.50
C GLY A 26 9.39 9.78 -5.62
N GLY A 27 8.14 10.27 -5.58
CA GLY A 27 7.79 11.68 -5.61
C GLY A 27 6.92 12.11 -4.43
N LYS A 28 6.54 13.38 -4.43
CA LYS A 28 5.45 13.90 -3.61
C LYS A 28 4.26 14.18 -4.53
N ARG A 29 3.05 14.25 -3.98
CA ARG A 29 1.87 14.73 -4.74
C ARG A 29 2.23 16.08 -5.38
N LYS A 30 2.21 16.18 -6.70
CA LYS A 30 2.44 17.47 -7.36
C LYS A 30 1.30 18.39 -6.98
N ARG A 31 1.65 19.55 -6.45
CA ARG A 31 0.74 20.69 -6.44
C ARG A 31 0.93 21.36 -7.80
N GLU A 32 -0.13 21.87 -8.42
CA GLU A 32 -0.06 22.63 -9.68
C GLU A 32 0.64 24.00 -9.50
N ASP A 33 1.45 24.15 -8.45
CA ASP A 33 2.29 25.32 -8.11
C ASP A 33 3.50 25.42 -9.05
N GLY A 34 3.31 25.31 -10.37
CA GLY A 34 4.28 25.90 -11.28
C GLY A 34 4.20 27.42 -11.09
N ASP A 35 5.21 28.00 -10.45
CA ASP A 35 5.37 29.43 -10.12
C ASP A 35 4.69 29.89 -8.82
N GLU A 36 5.44 29.82 -7.72
CA GLU A 36 5.08 30.35 -6.39
C GLU A 36 4.76 31.87 -6.41
N GLU A 37 5.06 32.57 -7.50
CA GLU A 37 4.84 34.01 -7.64
C GLU A 37 3.45 34.41 -8.18
N ALA A 38 2.63 33.48 -8.69
CA ALA A 38 1.38 33.83 -9.38
C ALA A 38 0.07 33.46 -8.66
N TYR A 39 0.08 32.56 -7.66
CA TYR A 39 -1.16 32.00 -7.10
C TYR A 39 -1.45 32.48 -5.67
N LYS A 40 -2.45 33.36 -5.53
CA LYS A 40 -3.01 33.75 -4.23
C LYS A 40 -4.18 32.84 -3.86
N TYR A 41 -3.93 31.89 -2.99
CA TYR A 41 -4.95 30.99 -2.47
C TYR A 41 -5.94 31.72 -1.54
N ILE A 42 -7.24 31.65 -1.84
CA ILE A 42 -8.29 32.10 -0.90
C ILE A 42 -8.39 31.14 0.29
N ARG A 43 -8.25 29.84 0.05
CA ARG A 43 -8.21 28.80 1.09
C ARG A 43 -7.37 27.61 0.62
N LEU A 44 -6.50 27.11 1.50
CA LEU A 44 -5.66 25.94 1.26
C LEU A 44 -5.96 24.85 2.29
N GLU A 45 -6.78 23.88 1.91
CA GLU A 45 -7.22 22.80 2.83
C GLU A 45 -6.34 21.55 2.74
N ARG A 46 -5.85 21.26 1.54
CA ARG A 46 -5.03 20.06 1.31
C ARG A 46 -3.66 20.28 1.93
N LYS A 47 -3.23 19.32 2.75
CA LYS A 47 -1.92 19.35 3.40
C LYS A 47 -0.81 19.41 2.36
N ALA A 48 0.29 20.06 2.74
CA ALA A 48 1.49 20.09 1.93
C ALA A 48 1.90 18.67 1.50
N PRO A 49 2.38 18.49 0.25
CA PRO A 49 2.76 17.18 -0.24
C PRO A 49 3.83 16.52 0.64
N GLN A 50 3.51 15.33 1.16
CA GLN A 50 4.44 14.51 1.93
C GLN A 50 4.92 13.33 1.08
N LYS A 51 6.13 12.86 1.37
CA LYS A 51 6.60 11.58 0.84
C LYS A 51 5.83 10.46 1.55
N LEU A 52 5.33 9.51 0.78
CA LEU A 52 4.64 8.33 1.31
C LEU A 52 5.69 7.31 1.75
N LEU A 53 5.61 6.87 3.00
CA LEU A 53 6.29 5.67 3.49
C LEU A 53 5.33 4.92 4.42
N ARG A 54 4.99 3.70 4.05
CA ARG A 54 4.17 2.81 4.88
C ARG A 54 4.81 1.44 4.93
N LYS A 55 4.90 0.89 6.14
CA LYS A 55 5.43 -0.45 6.39
C LYS A 55 4.36 -1.29 7.05
N PHE A 56 4.16 -2.51 6.57
CA PHE A 56 3.21 -3.46 7.10
C PHE A 56 3.92 -4.79 7.32
N ARG A 57 3.96 -5.27 8.56
CA ARG A 57 4.44 -6.62 8.84
C ARG A 57 3.39 -7.61 8.35
N LEU A 58 3.76 -8.46 7.41
CA LEU A 58 2.86 -9.49 6.91
C LEU A 58 2.79 -10.65 7.91
N PRO A 59 1.65 -11.35 7.98
CA PRO A 59 1.56 -12.60 8.73
C PRO A 59 2.58 -13.64 8.25
N GLU A 60 2.97 -14.57 9.13
CA GLU A 60 3.92 -15.65 8.80
C GLU A 60 3.46 -16.51 7.63
N ASN A 61 2.14 -16.69 7.49
CA ASN A 61 1.55 -17.45 6.40
C ASN A 61 1.29 -16.61 5.15
N ALA A 62 1.85 -15.41 4.98
CA ALA A 62 1.71 -14.69 3.72
C ALA A 62 2.58 -15.35 2.63
N ILE A 63 2.04 -15.52 1.41
CA ILE A 63 2.82 -15.99 0.27
C ILE A 63 3.58 -14.80 -0.33
N VAL A 64 4.79 -14.54 0.18
CA VAL A 64 5.66 -13.46 -0.30
C VAL A 64 6.40 -13.80 -1.59
N SER A 65 6.49 -15.09 -1.94
CA SER A 65 7.15 -15.58 -3.16
C SER A 65 6.30 -15.39 -4.42
N SER A 66 4.97 -15.37 -4.29
CA SER A 66 4.04 -15.00 -5.36
C SER A 66 3.98 -13.49 -5.52
N ALA A 67 3.72 -13.01 -6.75
CA ALA A 67 3.68 -11.60 -7.07
C ALA A 67 2.65 -10.84 -6.22
N ILE A 68 3.10 -10.03 -5.28
CA ILE A 68 2.28 -9.00 -4.63
C ILE A 68 1.72 -8.12 -5.74
N THR A 69 0.39 -8.05 -5.82
CA THR A 69 -0.28 -7.27 -6.86
C THR A 69 -0.66 -5.90 -6.31
N ALA A 70 -0.15 -4.85 -6.95
CA ALA A 70 -0.50 -3.48 -6.66
C ALA A 70 -0.91 -2.76 -7.94
N LYS A 71 -2.07 -2.10 -7.91
CA LYS A 71 -2.56 -1.27 -9.01
C LYS A 71 -2.94 0.09 -8.43
N CYS A 72 -2.53 1.19 -9.06
CA CYS A 72 -2.99 2.52 -8.66
C CYS A 72 -4.08 2.93 -9.65
N GLU A 73 -5.32 2.96 -9.19
CA GLU A 73 -6.49 3.30 -10.01
C GLU A 73 -7.33 4.32 -9.24
N THR A 74 -7.75 5.39 -9.91
CA THR A 74 -8.62 6.44 -9.33
C THR A 74 -8.09 7.10 -8.04
N GLY A 75 -6.76 7.15 -7.85
CA GLY A 75 -6.14 7.74 -6.66
C GLY A 75 -6.13 6.83 -5.44
N VAL A 76 -6.47 5.54 -5.61
CA VAL A 76 -6.38 4.52 -4.57
C VAL A 76 -5.37 3.47 -5.01
N LEU A 77 -4.53 3.03 -4.07
CA LEU A 77 -3.60 1.92 -4.23
C LEU A 77 -4.12 0.70 -3.46
N PRO A 78 -4.88 -0.22 -4.11
CA PRO A 78 -5.05 -1.59 -3.63
C PRO A 78 -3.72 -2.36 -3.67
N VAL A 79 -3.44 -3.06 -2.59
CA VAL A 79 -2.35 -4.04 -2.50
C VAL A 79 -2.93 -5.36 -2.05
N VAL A 80 -2.71 -6.41 -2.84
CA VAL A 80 -3.23 -7.76 -2.59
C VAL A 80 -2.05 -8.67 -2.26
N VAL A 81 -2.16 -9.37 -1.13
CA VAL A 81 -1.20 -10.37 -0.66
C VAL A 81 -1.96 -11.67 -0.45
N GLU A 82 -1.55 -12.72 -1.14
CA GLU A 82 -2.19 -14.03 -1.07
C GLU A 82 -1.82 -14.76 0.23
N LYS A 83 -2.75 -15.58 0.70
CA LYS A 83 -2.56 -16.51 1.81
C LYS A 83 -2.69 -17.94 1.29
N PRO A 84 -1.96 -18.91 1.84
CA PRO A 84 -2.10 -20.30 1.51
C PRO A 84 -3.51 -20.76 1.90
N VAL A 85 -4.02 -21.70 1.12
CA VAL A 85 -5.27 -22.40 1.44
C VAL A 85 -5.11 -23.03 2.81
N ALA A 86 -6.07 -22.81 3.71
CA ALA A 86 -6.09 -23.46 4.99
C ALA A 86 -6.13 -24.99 4.75
N ARG A 87 -5.20 -25.72 5.37
CA ARG A 87 -5.27 -27.19 5.36
C ARG A 87 -6.59 -27.59 6.02
N GLU A 88 -7.36 -28.45 5.37
CA GLU A 88 -8.57 -29.01 5.95
C GLU A 88 -8.28 -29.53 7.36
N CYS A 89 -8.96 -28.95 8.35
CA CYS A 89 -9.04 -29.55 9.67
C CYS A 89 -9.72 -30.91 9.49
N HIS A 90 -8.94 -31.97 9.42
CA HIS A 90 -9.45 -33.33 9.55
C HIS A 90 -9.93 -33.45 11.00
N GLY A 91 -11.17 -33.03 11.25
CA GLY A 91 -11.80 -33.11 12.54
C GLY A 91 -11.86 -34.57 12.96
N VAL A 92 -10.90 -35.01 13.78
CA VAL A 92 -11.02 -36.27 14.49
C VAL A 92 -12.01 -36.01 15.61
N PHE A 93 -13.29 -36.25 15.34
CA PHE A 93 -14.33 -36.30 16.36
C PHE A 93 -14.00 -37.48 17.30
N ARG A 94 -13.25 -37.22 18.36
CA ARG A 94 -13.16 -38.16 19.48
C ARG A 94 -14.46 -38.05 20.26
N HIS A 95 -15.33 -39.05 20.08
CA HIS A 95 -16.42 -39.31 21.00
C HIS A 95 -15.83 -39.61 22.38
N TYR A 96 -16.06 -38.72 23.33
CA TYR A 96 -15.93 -39.03 24.75
C TYR A 96 -17.29 -39.56 25.23
N TYR A 97 -17.28 -40.77 25.81
CA TYR A 97 -18.40 -41.30 26.60
C TYR A 97 -18.51 -40.55 27.93
#